data_AF-A0A8T5J8B1-F1
#
_entry.id   AF-A0A8T5J8B1-F1
#
_cell.length_a   1.000
_cell.length_b   1.000
_cell.length_c   1.000
_cell.angle_alpha   90.00
_cell.angle_beta   90.00
_cell.angle_gamma   90.00
#
_symmetry.space_group_name_H-M   'P 1'
#
loop_
_entity.id
_entity.type
_entity.pdbx_description
1 polymer ?
#
loop_
_entity_poly.entity_id
_entity_poly.type
_entity_poly.pdbx_seq_one_letter_code
_entity_poly.pdbx_strand_id
1 'polypeptide(L)'
;MSLRALIVLMGITLLAQGVLAAVGDYDGWGRYMGAGIALGLAGLGAGYSQGSIGSAAVGMLAEDGSKFGPALIFTALPESIVILGALPLFL
;
A
#
# COMPACT_ATOMS: atom_id res chain seq x y z
N MET A 1 0.81 37.57 -30.24
CA MET A 1 0.03 36.95 -29.14
C MET A 1 -0.68 38.07 -28.41
N SER A 2 -2.01 38.08 -28.38
CA SER A 2 -2.75 39.18 -27.75
C SER A 2 -2.55 39.17 -26.23
N LEU A 3 -2.47 40.36 -25.61
CA LEU A 3 -2.23 40.51 -24.17
C LEU A 3 -3.24 39.73 -23.31
N ARG A 4 -4.47 39.57 -23.82
CA ARG A 4 -5.52 38.75 -23.21
C ARG A 4 -5.19 37.26 -23.19
N ALA A 5 -4.60 36.73 -24.27
CA ALA A 5 -4.17 35.34 -24.33
C ALA A 5 -3.00 35.06 -23.38
N LEU A 6 -2.11 36.04 -23.18
CA LEU A 6 -0.95 35.90 -22.28
C LEU A 6 -1.38 35.84 -20.80
N ILE A 7 -2.35 36.66 -20.39
CA ILE A 7 -2.87 36.66 -19.01
C ILE A 7 -3.57 35.34 -18.68
N VAL A 8 -4.36 34.80 -19.62
CA VAL A 8 -5.02 33.49 -19.44
C VAL A 8 -4.01 32.36 -19.33
N LEU A 9 -2.98 32.35 -20.17
CA LEU A 9 -1.95 31.32 -20.12
C LEU A 9 -1.14 31.37 -18.82
N MET A 10 -0.77 32.57 -18.35
CA MET A 10 -0.10 32.77 -17.06
C MET A 10 -0.93 32.26 -15.87
N GLY A 11 -2.25 32.52 -15.87
CA GLY A 11 -3.15 32.01 -14.84
C GLY A 11 -3.22 30.49 -14.81
N ILE A 12 -3.29 29.85 -15.99
CA ILE A 12 -3.29 28.39 -16.11
C ILE A 12 -1.97 27.81 -15.61
N THR A 13 -0.83 28.41 -15.94
CA THR A 13 0.49 27.93 -15.49
C THR A 13 0.69 28.08 -13.98
N LEU A 14 0.18 29.15 -13.36
CA LEU A 14 0.25 29.33 -11.90
C LEU A 14 -0.59 28.29 -11.14
N LEU A 15 -1.77 27.96 -11.65
CA LEU A 15 -2.60 26.88 -11.08
C LEU A 15 -1.92 25.51 -11.26
N ALA A 16 -1.29 25.26 -12.40
CA ALA A 16 -0.55 24.03 -12.65
C ALA A 16 0.67 23.86 -11.72
N GLN A 17 1.40 24.95 -11.43
CA GLN A 17 2.51 24.93 -10.47
C GLN A 17 2.06 24.56 -9.05
N GLY A 18 0.88 25.02 -8.61
CA GLY A 18 0.31 24.64 -7.32
C GLY A 18 -0.04 23.14 -7.22
N VAL A 19 -0.48 22.54 -8.32
CA VAL A 19 -0.75 21.09 -8.39
C VAL A 19 0.55 20.29 -8.42
N LEU A 20 1.55 20.75 -9.18
CA LEU A 20 2.86 20.09 -9.27
C LEU A 20 3.63 20.15 -7.94
N ALA A 21 3.52 21.23 -7.16
CA ALA A 21 4.18 21.31 -5.84
C ALA A 21 3.61 20.33 -4.80
N ALA A 22 2.35 19.91 -4.95
CA ALA A 22 1.73 18.87 -4.11
C ALA A 22 2.16 17.45 -4.55
N VAL A 23 2.52 17.28 -5.82
CA VAL A 23 3.23 16.10 -6.33
C VAL A 23 4.71 16.32 -6.06
N GLY A 24 5.10 16.20 -4.78
CA GLY A 24 6.50 16.35 -4.39
C GLY A 24 7.42 15.56 -5.31
N ASP A 25 8.53 16.15 -5.71
CA ASP A 25 9.53 15.45 -6.51
C ASP A 25 10.21 14.39 -5.62
N TYR A 26 9.67 13.16 -5.63
CA TYR A 26 10.15 12.03 -4.82
C TYR A 26 11.45 11.40 -5.40
N ASP A 27 12.26 12.17 -6.13
CA ASP A 27 13.47 11.68 -6.82
C ASP A 27 14.66 11.40 -5.88
N GLY A 28 14.41 11.32 -4.56
CA GLY A 28 15.40 11.10 -3.51
C GLY A 28 15.09 9.94 -2.56
N TRP A 29 15.92 9.78 -1.53
CA TRP A 29 15.88 8.70 -0.53
C TRP A 29 14.50 8.53 0.14
N GLY A 30 13.67 9.58 0.16
CA GLY A 30 12.31 9.57 0.69
C GLY A 30 11.37 8.58 0.00
N ARG A 31 11.53 8.31 -1.30
CA ARG A 31 10.74 7.29 -2.01
C ARG A 31 11.04 5.89 -1.49
N TYR A 32 12.31 5.54 -1.39
CA TYR A 32 12.76 4.23 -0.91
C TYR A 32 12.43 4.03 0.58
N MET A 33 12.60 5.08 1.39
CA MET A 33 12.21 5.04 2.79
C MET A 33 10.69 4.90 2.96
N GLY A 34 9.89 5.64 2.20
CA GLY A 34 8.44 5.54 2.22
C GLY A 34 7.95 4.14 1.82
N ALA A 35 8.51 3.56 0.76
CA ALA A 35 8.19 2.20 0.33
C ALA A 35 8.61 1.15 1.37
N GLY A 36 9.78 1.31 2.01
CA GLY A 36 10.24 0.43 3.08
C GLY A 36 9.36 0.50 4.34
N ILE A 37 8.93 1.69 4.74
CA ILE A 37 8.00 1.89 5.87
C ILE A 37 6.63 1.28 5.55
N ALA A 38 6.12 1.47 4.33
CA ALA A 38 4.85 0.89 3.91
C ALA A 38 4.86 -0.64 3.99
N LEU A 39 5.89 -1.29 3.43
CA LEU A 39 6.04 -2.74 3.54
C LEU A 39 6.22 -3.19 5.00
N GLY A 40 7.06 -2.48 5.77
CA GLY A 40 7.36 -2.84 7.15
C GLY A 40 6.11 -2.83 8.05
N LEU A 41 5.30 -1.76 7.96
CA LEU A 41 4.06 -1.64 8.73
C LEU A 41 2.99 -2.64 8.26
N ALA A 42 2.88 -2.87 6.96
CA ALA A 42 1.96 -3.88 6.41
C ALA A 42 2.31 -5.30 6.91
N GLY A 43 3.61 -5.65 6.89
CA GLY A 43 4.11 -6.94 7.38
C GLY A 43 3.87 -7.12 8.89
N LEU A 44 4.10 -6.08 9.70
CA LEU A 44 3.82 -6.12 11.13
C LEU A 44 2.33 -6.35 11.44
N GLY A 45 1.45 -5.63 10.74
CA GLY A 45 0.00 -5.79 10.91
C GLY A 45 -0.49 -7.18 10.49
N ALA A 46 -0.04 -7.65 9.33
CA ALA A 46 -0.40 -8.98 8.82
C ALA A 46 0.09 -10.09 9.77
N GLY A 47 1.37 -10.07 10.17
CA GLY A 47 1.94 -11.06 11.08
C GLY A 47 1.24 -11.08 12.44
N TYR A 48 0.88 -9.91 13.00
CA TYR A 48 0.13 -9.83 14.25
C TYR A 48 -1.25 -10.50 14.13
N SER A 49 -1.97 -10.26 13.04
CA SER A 49 -3.27 -10.90 12.80
C SER A 49 -3.15 -12.40 12.49
N GLN A 50 -2.08 -12.83 11.82
CA GLN A 50 -1.85 -14.24 11.49
C GLN A 50 -1.54 -15.09 12.72
N GLY A 51 -0.99 -14.52 13.79
CA GLY A 51 -0.75 -15.27 15.03
C GLY A 51 -2.04 -15.87 15.62
N SER A 52 -3.12 -15.08 15.67
CA SER A 52 -4.41 -15.57 16.17
C SER A 52 -5.11 -16.48 15.15
N ILE A 53 -5.05 -16.15 13.86
CA ILE A 53 -5.65 -16.98 12.82
C ILE A 53 -4.98 -18.35 12.74
N GLY A 54 -3.64 -18.41 12.83
CA GLY A 54 -2.87 -19.65 12.77
C GLY A 54 -3.18 -20.59 13.94
N SER A 55 -3.30 -20.06 15.16
CA SER A 55 -3.68 -20.87 16.32
C SER A 55 -5.11 -21.42 16.21
N ALA A 56 -6.05 -20.63 15.68
CA ALA A 56 -7.41 -21.09 15.38
C ALA A 56 -7.44 -22.14 14.26
N ALA A 57 -6.62 -21.97 13.21
CA ALA A 57 -6.51 -22.89 12.08
C ALA A 57 -5.97 -24.26 12.51
N VAL A 58 -4.97 -24.29 13.40
CA VAL A 58 -4.45 -25.55 13.97
C VAL A 58 -5.50 -26.24 14.83
N GLY A 59 -6.25 -25.49 15.65
CA GLY A 59 -7.36 -26.05 16.43
C GLY A 59 -8.46 -26.66 15.54
N MET A 60 -8.85 -25.96 14.48
CA MET A 60 -9.81 -26.46 13.48
C MET A 60 -9.34 -27.77 12.84
N LEU A 61 -8.05 -27.87 12.51
CA LEU A 61 -7.47 -29.08 11.91
C LEU A 61 -7.40 -30.24 12.91
N ALA A 62 -7.19 -29.94 14.20
CA ALA A 62 -7.20 -30.94 15.27
C ALA A 62 -8.60 -31.56 15.48
N GLU A 63 -9.67 -30.77 15.31
CA GLU A 63 -11.04 -31.29 15.34
C GLU A 63 -11.42 -32.05 14.07
N ASP A 64 -10.99 -31.56 12.90
CA ASP A 64 -11.34 -32.15 11.62
C ASP A 64 -10.29 -31.88 10.54
N GLY A 65 -9.53 -32.93 10.22
CA GLY A 65 -8.48 -32.91 9.19
C GLY A 65 -8.96 -32.55 7.79
N SER A 66 -10.25 -32.75 7.48
CA SER A 66 -10.81 -32.41 6.16
C SER A 66 -10.92 -30.89 5.95
N LYS A 67 -10.84 -30.09 7.02
CA LYS A 67 -10.93 -28.63 6.99
C LYS A 67 -9.60 -27.92 6.68
N PHE A 68 -8.58 -28.64 6.21
CA PHE A 68 -7.30 -28.06 5.82
C PHE A 68 -7.43 -26.94 4.78
N GLY A 69 -8.29 -27.10 3.78
CA GLY A 69 -8.52 -26.08 2.74
C GLY A 69 -9.03 -24.75 3.33
N PRO A 70 -10.16 -24.74 4.06
CA PRO A 70 -10.64 -23.56 4.78
C PRO A 70 -9.61 -22.96 5.74
N ALA A 71 -8.89 -23.79 6.50
CA ALA A 71 -7.86 -23.34 7.43
C ALA A 71 -6.72 -22.58 6.73
N LEU A 72 -6.29 -23.06 5.56
CA LEU A 72 -5.31 -22.36 4.71
C LEU A 72 -5.85 -21.04 4.19
N ILE A 73 -7.10 -21.00 3.70
CA ILE A 73 -7.70 -19.78 3.16
C ILE A 73 -7.70 -18.68 4.23
N PHE A 74 -8.18 -18.99 5.44
CA PHE A 74 -8.21 -18.00 6.52
C PHE A 74 -6.81 -17.51 6.89
N THR A 75 -5.83 -18.40 6.97
CA THR A 75 -4.44 -18.04 7.31
C THR A 75 -3.77 -17.17 6.24
N ALA A 76 -4.19 -17.32 4.98
CA ALA A 76 -3.67 -16.53 3.85
C ALA A 76 -4.38 -15.17 3.67
N LEU A 77 -5.56 -14.93 4.25
CA LEU A 77 -6.29 -13.66 4.08
C LEU A 77 -5.45 -12.42 4.42
N PRO A 78 -4.71 -12.36 5.54
CA PRO A 78 -3.92 -11.18 5.91
C PRO A 78 -2.78 -10.85 4.93
N GLU A 79 -2.29 -11.84 4.16
CA GLU A 79 -1.20 -11.64 3.19
C GLU A 79 -1.59 -10.63 2.10
N SER A 80 -2.89 -10.44 1.83
CA SER A 80 -3.38 -9.43 0.91
C SER A 80 -2.90 -8.01 1.31
N ILE A 81 -2.84 -7.73 2.62
CA ILE A 81 -2.38 -6.44 3.13
C ILE A 81 -0.87 -6.27 2.88
N VAL A 82 -0.09 -7.35 3.02
CA VAL A 82 1.36 -7.35 2.75
C VAL A 82 1.62 -7.12 1.26
N ILE A 83 0.87 -7.79 0.38
CA ILE A 83 0.99 -7.63 -1.08
C ILE A 83 0.69 -6.19 -1.48
N LEU A 84 -0.37 -5.58 -0.93
CA LEU A 84 -0.70 -4.18 -1.19
C LEU A 84 0.34 -3.22 -0.59
N GLY A 85 0.88 -3.53 0.59
CA GLY A 85 1.96 -2.75 1.23
C GLY A 85 3.31 -2.86 0.52
N ALA A 86 3.53 -3.95 -0.23
CA ALA A 86 4.72 -4.14 -1.07
C ALA A 86 4.62 -3.40 -2.41
N LEU A 87 3.40 -3.03 -2.87
CA LEU A 87 3.18 -2.37 -4.15
C LEU A 87 4.07 -1.12 -4.38
N PRO A 88 4.28 -0.21 -3.41
CA PRO A 88 5.14 0.96 -3.59
C PRO A 88 6.61 0.64 -3.86
N LEU A 89 7.08 -0.59 -3.65
CA LEU A 89 8.43 -1.02 -4.02
C LEU A 89 8.59 -1.18 -5.54
N PHE A 90 7.49 -1.35 -6.26
CA PHE A 90 7.46 -1.59 -7.70
C PHE A 90 7.00 -0.37 -8.51
N LEU A 91 6.59 0.71 -7.82
CA LEU A 91 6.21 2.01 -8.41
C LEU A 91 7.42 2.93 -8.44
#